data_AF-A0A443Z6K7-F1
#
_entry.id   AF-A0A443Z6K7-F1
#
_cell.length_a   1.000
_cell.length_b   1.000
_cell.length_c   1.000
_cell.angle_alpha   90.00
_cell.angle_beta   90.00
_cell.angle_gamma   90.00
#
_symmetry.space_group_name_H-M   'P 1'
#
loop_
_entity.id
_entity.type
_entity.pdbx_description
1 polymer ?
#
loop_
_entity_poly.entity_id
_entity_poly.type
_entity_poly.pdbx_seq_one_letter_code
_entity_poly.pdbx_strand_id
1 'polypeptide(L)' 'MFLVGIPLVGLILLIVWASSHSTPLSKRNWARAMLLWVVIAIVLFMLMAILGGIGLAAMEGY' A
#
# COMPACT_ATOMS: atom_id res chain seq x y z
N MET A 1 -1.21 -12.79 11.34
CA MET A 1 -1.17 -11.33 11.09
C MET A 1 0.18 -10.70 11.41
N PHE A 2 1.00 -11.24 12.31
CA PHE A 2 2.36 -10.71 12.60
C PHE A 2 3.29 -10.59 11.39
N LEU A 3 3.28 -11.58 10.48
CA LEU A 3 4.18 -11.58 9.31
C LEU A 3 3.89 -10.46 8.30
N VAL A 4 2.65 -9.93 8.26
CA VAL A 4 2.29 -8.82 7.37
C VAL A 4 2.77 -7.47 7.92
N GLY A 5 3.09 -7.39 9.22
CA GLY A 5 3.66 -6.19 9.83
C GLY A 5 5.12 -5.91 9.45
N ILE A 6 5.82 -6.89 8.85
CA ILE A 6 7.16 -6.69 8.31
C ILE A 6 7.02 -6.17 6.87
N PRO A 7 7.55 -5.00 6.50
CA PRO A 7 7.18 -4.33 5.25
C PRO A 7 7.40 -5.17 3.98
N LEU A 8 8.62 -5.65 3.75
CA LEU A 8 8.96 -6.42 2.55
C LEU A 8 8.38 -7.83 2.59
N VAL A 9 8.54 -8.52 3.72
CA VAL A 9 8.05 -9.90 3.89
C VAL A 9 6.52 -9.94 3.80
N GLY A 10 5.84 -8.96 4.40
CA GLY A 10 4.40 -8.82 4.38
C GLY A 10 3.86 -8.57 2.97
N LEU A 11 4.49 -7.68 2.20
CA LEU A 11 4.10 -7.44 0.81
C LEU A 11 4.26 -8.69 -0.05
N ILE A 12 5.40 -9.38 0.05
CA ILE A 12 5.65 -10.63 -0.68
C ILE A 12 4.61 -11.69 -0.31
N LEU A 13 4.31 -11.84 0.98
CA LEU A 13 3.34 -12.81 1.48
C LEU A 13 1.93 -12.53 0.97
N LEU A 14 1.52 -11.25 0.93
CA LEU A 14 0.25 -10.83 0.35
C LEU A 14 0.16 -11.17 -1.14
N ILE A 15 1.23 -10.95 -1.91
CA ILE A 15 1.28 -11.30 -3.34
C ILE A 15 1.17 -12.82 -3.53
N VAL A 16 1.91 -13.60 -2.74
CA VAL A 16 1.88 -15.07 -2.77
C VAL A 16 0.47 -15.59 -2.44
N TRP A 17 -0.17 -15.07 -1.38
CA TRP A 17 -1.52 -15.48 -0.99
C TRP A 17 -2.59 -15.02 -1.98
N ALA A 18 -2.43 -13.86 -2.61
CA ALA A 18 -3.35 -13.36 -3.63
C ALA A 18 -3.33 -14.20 -4.93
N SER A 19 -2.20 -14.83 -5.23
CA SER A 19 -1.92 -15.53 -6.50
C SER A 19 -1.97 -17.07 -6.38
N SER A 20 -1.80 -17.61 -5.16
CA SER A 20 -1.76 -19.06 -4.93
C SER A 20 -3.13 -19.72 -5.01
N HIS A 21 -3.22 -20.82 -5.78
CA HIS A 21 -4.43 -21.65 -5.91
C HIS A 21 -4.70 -22.52 -4.69
N SER A 22 -3.67 -22.87 -3.91
CA SER A 22 -3.77 -23.67 -2.68
C SER A 22 -4.19 -22.85 -1.46
N THR A 23 -4.24 -21.52 -1.58
CA THR A 23 -4.69 -20.63 -0.50
C THR A 23 -6.23 -20.56 -0.46
N PRO A 24 -6.87 -20.73 0.72
CA PRO A 24 -8.32 -20.61 0.88
C PRO A 24 -8.88 -19.30 0.30
N LEU A 25 -10.05 -19.36 -0.33
CA LEU A 25 -10.64 -18.22 -1.04
C LEU A 25 -10.78 -16.96 -0.17
N SER A 26 -11.22 -17.12 1.08
CA SER A 26 -11.36 -16.01 2.03
C SER A 26 -10.02 -15.30 2.29
N LYS A 27 -8.94 -16.07 2.48
CA LYS A 27 -7.58 -15.54 2.70
C LYS A 27 -7.01 -14.89 1.43
N ARG A 28 -7.27 -15.46 0.26
CA ARG A 28 -6.89 -14.89 -1.03
C ARG A 28 -7.58 -13.54 -1.28
N ASN A 29 -8.88 -13.46 -1.02
CA ASN A 29 -9.65 -12.22 -1.17
C ASN A 29 -9.18 -11.16 -0.18
N TRP A 30 -8.91 -11.54 1.07
CA TRP A 30 -8.30 -10.63 2.05
C TRP A 30 -6.93 -10.11 1.58
N ALA A 31 -6.07 -10.97 1.04
CA ALA A 31 -4.77 -10.56 0.53
C ALA A 31 -4.88 -9.56 -0.64
N ARG A 32 -5.83 -9.80 -1.56
CA ARG A 32 -6.14 -8.86 -2.66
C ARG A 32 -6.65 -7.51 -2.15
N ALA A 33 -7.55 -7.52 -1.15
CA ALA A 33 -8.03 -6.29 -0.53
C ALA A 33 -6.89 -5.51 0.16
N MET A 34 -5.97 -6.21 0.82
CA MET A 34 -4.81 -5.56 1.46
C MET A 34 -3.85 -4.95 0.42
N LEU A 35 -3.63 -5.61 -0.72
CA LEU A 35 -2.85 -5.05 -1.82
C LEU A 35 -3.50 -3.77 -2.39
N LEU A 36 -4.83 -3.73 -2.50
CA LEU A 36 -5.54 -2.51 -2.88
C LEU A 36 -5.32 -1.38 -1.86
N TRP A 37 -5.36 -1.68 -0.56
CA TRP A 37 -5.05 -0.70 0.48
C TRP A 37 -3.62 -0.14 0.39
N VAL A 38 -2.64 -0.98 0.03
CA VAL A 38 -1.26 -0.52 -0.23
C VAL A 38 -1.22 0.49 -1.38
N VAL A 39 -1.91 0.19 -2.49
CA VAL A 39 -1.99 1.12 -3.64
C VAL A 39 -2.66 2.43 -3.24
N ILE A 40 -3.77 2.38 -2.51
CA ILE A 40 -4.47 3.57 -2.02
C ILE A 40 -3.55 4.41 -1.13
N ALA A 41 -2.81 3.79 -0.21
CA ALA A 41 -1.88 4.51 0.66
C ALA A 41 -0.77 5.22 -0.13
N ILE A 42 -0.22 4.58 -1.19
CA ILE A 42 0.78 5.19 -2.07
C ILE A 42 0.20 6.40 -2.80
N VAL A 43 -1.02 6.27 -3.36
CA VAL A 43 -1.69 7.38 -4.07
C VAL A 43 -1.95 8.55 -3.12
N LEU A 44 -2.48 8.30 -1.93
CA LEU A 44 -2.73 9.33 -0.93
C LEU A 44 -1.43 10.02 -0.49
N PHE A 45 -0.36 9.25 -0.28
CA PHE A 45 0.95 9.79 0.06
C PHE A 45 1.49 10.71 -1.05
N MET A 46 1.40 10.29 -2.31
CA MET A 46 1.81 11.12 -3.45
C MET A 46 0.98 12.41 -3.54
N LEU A 47 -0.34 12.33 -3.38
CA LEU A 47 -1.21 13.51 -3.39
C LEU A 47 -0.81 14.51 -2.30
N MET A 48 -0.58 14.02 -1.07
CA MET A 48 -0.13 14.87 0.04
C MET A 48 1.25 15.48 -0.23
N ALA A 49 2.19 14.71 -0.78
CA ALA A 49 3.53 15.19 -1.12
C ALA A 49 3.48 16.29 -2.20
N ILE A 50 2.66 16.13 -3.23
CA ILE A 50 2.47 17.13 -4.28
C ILE A 50 1.85 18.40 -3.69
N LEU A 51 0.75 18.27 -2.93
CA LEU A 51 0.08 19.42 -2.32
C LEU A 51 0.99 20.16 -1.34
N GLY A 52 1.72 19.43 -0.50
CA GLY A 52 2.70 20.00 0.43
C GLY A 52 3.88 20.66 -0.27
N GLY A 53 4.40 20.03 -1.34
CA GLY A 53 5.48 20.60 -2.15
C GLY A 53 5.08 21.88 -2.88
N ILE A 54 3.86 21.93 -3.42
CA ILE A 54 3.28 23.16 -4.01
C ILE A 54 3.14 24.25 -2.94
N GLY A 55 2.64 23.90 -1.75
CA GLY A 55 2.52 24.85 -0.64
C GLY A 55 3.86 25.44 -0.21
N LEU A 56 4.89 24.60 -0.07
CA LEU A 56 6.24 25.05 0.31
C LEU A 56 6.87 25.94 -0.77
N ALA A 57 6.79 25.53 -2.04
CA ALA A 57 7.30 26.33 -3.15
C ALA A 57 6.59 27.69 -3.29
N ALA A 58 5.30 27.76 -2.95
CA ALA A 58 4.57 29.02 -2.91
C ALA A 58 5.06 29.95 -1.78
N MET A 59 5.51 29.41 -0.64
CA MET A 59 6.05 30.20 0.47
C MET A 59 7.47 30.72 0.20
N GLU A 60 8.29 29.99 -0.57
CA GLU A 60 9.64 30.43 -0.95
C GLU A 60 9.64 31.58 -1.98
N GLY A 61 8.52 31.83 -2.66
CA GLY A 61 8.37 32.87 -3.68
C GLY A 61 7.89 34.25 -3.19
N TYR A 62 7.75 34.46 -1.87
CA TYR A 62 7.38 35.75 -1.24
C TYR A 62 8.56 36.41 -0.53
#